data_AF-A0A1J3GLZ5-F1
#
_entry.id   AF-A0A1J3GLZ5-F1
#
_cell.length_a   1.000
_cell.length_b   1.000
_cell.length_c   1.000
_cell.angle_alpha   90.00
_cell.angle_beta   90.00
_cell.angle_gamma   90.00
#
_symmetry.space_group_name_H-M   'P 1'
#
loop_
_entity.id
_entity.type
_entity.pdbx_description
1 polymer ?
#
loop_
_entity_poly.entity_id
_entity_poly.type
_entity_poly.pdbx_seq_one_letter_code
_entity_poly.pdbx_strand_id
1 'polypeptide(L)' 'HRIIHRDIKSSNVLLGPDFEPQITDFGLAKWLPNKWTHHAVVPVEGTFGYLAPESLLQGTVDEKTDIYAFGILLLEIIS' A
#
# COMPACT_ATOMS: atom_id res chain seq x y z
N HIS A 1 13.96 8.29 4.12
CA HIS A 1 13.31 7.29 4.99
C HIS A 1 12.27 6.57 4.15
N ARG A 2 12.15 5.24 4.26
CA ARG A 2 11.15 4.46 3.51
C ARG A 2 9.87 4.37 4.34
N ILE A 3 8.73 4.59 3.71
CA ILE A 3 7.40 4.45 4.31
C ILE A 3 6.65 3.45 3.45
N ILE A 4 5.97 2.51 4.09
CA ILE A 4 5.06 1.55 3.46
C ILE A 4 3.64 1.99 3.84
N HIS A 5 2.79 2.28 2.86
CA HIS A 5 1.41 2.72 3.04
C HIS A 5 0.50 1.59 3.53
N ARG A 6 0.64 0.39 2.96
CA ARG A 6 -0.12 -0.84 3.26
C ARG A 6 -1.61 -0.83 2.90
N ASP A 7 -2.17 0.30 2.46
CA ASP A 7 -3.56 0.39 1.99
C ASP A 7 -3.73 1.29 0.75
N ILE A 8 -2.91 1.08 -0.28
CA ILE A 8 -3.08 1.74 -1.57
C ILE A 8 -4.29 1.15 -2.29
N LYS A 9 -5.29 2.00 -2.61
CA LYS A 9 -6.52 1.67 -3.35
C LYS A 9 -7.18 2.95 -3.86
N SER A 10 -8.16 2.84 -4.78
CA SER A 10 -8.83 3.99 -5.38
C SER A 10 -9.49 4.91 -4.34
N SER A 11 -10.17 4.34 -3.35
CA SER A 11 -10.83 5.10 -2.29
C SER A 11 -9.87 5.85 -1.36
N ASN A 12 -8.57 5.53 -1.40
CA ASN A 12 -7.51 6.23 -0.67
C ASN A 12 -6.68 7.16 -1.58
N VAL A 13 -7.14 7.43 -2.80
CA VAL A 13 -6.59 8.47 -3.68
C VAL A 13 -7.67 9.54 -3.87
N LEU A 14 -7.49 10.68 -3.22
CA LEU A 14 -8.39 11.83 -3.35
C LEU A 14 -7.96 12.69 -4.54
N LEU A 15 -8.91 13.41 -5.13
CA LEU A 15 -8.64 14.39 -6.17
C LEU A 15 -8.76 15.80 -5.60
N GLY A 16 -7.70 16.58 -5.76
CA GLY A 16 -7.71 18.00 -5.41
C GLY A 16 -8.51 18.85 -6.42
N PRO A 17 -8.59 20.17 -6.20
CA PRO A 17 -9.32 21.10 -7.06
C PRO A 17 -8.91 21.06 -8.53
N ASP A 18 -7.63 20.82 -8.85
CA ASP A 18 -7.14 20.73 -10.24
C ASP A 18 -6.97 19.27 -10.71
N PHE A 19 -7.71 18.34 -10.09
CA PHE A 19 -7.65 16.90 -10.33
C PHE A 19 -6.28 16.26 -10.04
N GLU A 20 -5.40 16.92 -9.28
CA GLU A 20 -4.16 16.32 -8.80
C GLU A 20 -4.45 15.17 -7.82
N PRO A 21 -3.91 13.96 -8.05
CA PRO A 21 -4.13 12.84 -7.14
C PRO A 21 -3.32 13.02 -5.85
N GLN A 22 -3.98 12.81 -4.71
CA GLN A 22 -3.38 12.88 -3.38
C GLN A 22 -3.64 11.58 -2.62
N ILE A 23 -2.57 10.94 -2.14
CA ILE A 23 -2.65 9.73 -1.31
C ILE A 23 -3.14 10.13 0.08
N THR A 24 -4.14 9.40 0.60
CA THR A 24 -4.69 9.58 1.94
C THR A 24 -4.70 8.27 2.74
N ASP A 25 -5.13 8.35 3.99
CA ASP A 25 -5.29 7.24 4.94
C ASP A 25 -3.99 6.46 5.23
N PHE A 26 -3.09 7.13 5.94
CA PHE A 26 -1.86 6.55 6.47
C PHE A 26 -2.07 5.76 7.76
N GLY A 27 -3.32 5.36 8.10
CA GLY A 27 -3.64 4.69 9.37
C GLY A 27 -2.89 3.36 9.57
N LEU A 28 -2.59 2.67 8.47
CA LEU A 28 -1.84 1.41 8.47
C LEU A 28 -0.34 1.59 8.19
N ALA A 29 0.09 2.80 7.86
CA ALA A 29 1.44 3.06 7.34
C ALA A 29 2.54 2.72 8.37
N LYS A 30 3.69 2.26 7.86
CA LYS A 30 4.85 1.89 8.68
C LYS A 30 6.13 2.51 8.12
N TRP A 31 6.98 3.00 9.02
CA TRP A 31 8.35 3.38 8.68
C TRP A 31 9.19 2.13 8.49
N LEU A 32 9.85 1.98 7.35
CA LEU A 32 10.85 0.93 7.09
C LEU A 32 12.26 1.51 7.22
N PRO A 33 13.02 1.17 8.28
CA PRO A 33 14.40 1.63 8.43
C PRO A 33 15.27 1.21 7.25
N ASN A 34 16.22 2.05 6.83
CA ASN A 34 17.04 1.80 5.64
C ASN A 34 17.83 0.47 5.67
N LYS A 35 18.13 -0.06 6.87
CA LYS A 35 18.86 -1.33 7.03
C LYS A 35 17.96 -2.57 6.99
N TRP A 36 16.64 -2.38 7.02
CA TRP A 36 15.67 -3.46 7.06
C TRP A 36 15.19 -3.75 5.64
N THR A 37 15.15 -5.03 5.25
CA THR A 37 14.64 -5.41 3.93
C THR A 37 13.13 -5.36 3.91
N HIS A 38 12.47 -5.79 4.99
CA HIS A 38 11.03 -5.85 5.16
C HIS A 38 10.63 -5.63 6.64
N HIS A 39 9.34 -5.46 6.88
CA HIS A 39 8.69 -5.53 8.18
C HIS A 39 7.83 -6.79 8.29
N ALA A 40 7.92 -7.50 9.41
CA ALA A 40 6.88 -8.45 9.80
C ALA A 40 5.73 -7.70 10.49
N VAL A 41 4.50 -7.93 10.04
CA VAL A 41 3.28 -7.30 10.55
C VAL A 41 2.23 -8.37 10.87
N VAL A 42 1.78 -8.37 12.13
CA VAL A 42 0.68 -9.21 12.61
C VAL A 42 -0.22 -8.31 13.47
N PRO A 43 -1.54 -8.26 13.23
CA PRO A 43 -2.28 -8.98 12.18
C PRO A 43 -1.96 -8.49 10.76
N VAL A 44 -2.35 -9.29 9.75
CA VAL A 44 -2.39 -8.83 8.35
C VAL A 44 -3.53 -7.81 8.23
N GLU A 45 -3.20 -6.62 7.76
CA GLU A 45 -4.12 -5.48 7.62
C GLU A 45 -3.98 -4.89 6.21
N GLY A 46 -5.05 -4.29 5.72
CA GLY A 46 -5.17 -3.70 4.39
C GLY A 46 -6.42 -4.20 3.67
N THR A 47 -6.65 -3.72 2.45
CA THR A 47 -7.87 -4.04 1.70
C THR A 47 -7.71 -5.32 0.87
N PHE A 48 -8.58 -6.30 1.10
CA PHE A 48 -8.61 -7.54 0.31
C PHE A 48 -8.80 -7.23 -1.18
N GLY A 49 -8.03 -7.90 -2.04
CA GLY A 49 -7.95 -7.60 -3.48
C GLY A 49 -6.76 -6.72 -3.87
N TYR A 50 -6.23 -5.91 -2.95
CA TYR A 50 -5.02 -5.08 -3.14
C TYR A 50 -3.80 -5.65 -2.43
N LEU A 51 -4.00 -6.58 -1.50
CA LEU A 51 -2.93 -7.18 -0.72
C LEU A 51 -2.01 -8.03 -1.60
N ALA A 52 -0.71 -7.72 -1.53
CA ALA A 52 0.32 -8.52 -2.17
C ALA A 52 0.36 -9.94 -1.56
N PRO A 53 0.69 -10.97 -2.37
CA PRO A 53 0.67 -12.36 -1.92
C PRO A 53 1.63 -12.62 -0.74
N GLU A 54 2.79 -11.98 -0.70
CA GLU A 54 3.74 -12.07 0.41
C GLU A 54 3.19 -11.49 1.73
N SER A 55 2.37 -10.44 1.64
CA SER A 55 1.69 -9.88 2.82
C SER A 55 0.67 -10.86 3.40
N LEU A 56 -0.09 -11.54 2.52
CA LEU A 56 -1.08 -12.55 2.93
C LEU A 56 -0.45 -13.85 3.46
N LEU A 57 0.59 -14.34 2.80
CA LEU A 57 1.17 -15.66 3.07
C LEU A 57 2.24 -15.64 4.15
N GLN A 58 3.01 -14.55 4.23
CA GLN A 58 4.19 -14.45 5.09
C GLN A 58 4.03 -13.38 6.18
N GLY A 59 3.01 -12.52 6.09
CA GLY A 59 2.84 -11.40 7.00
C GLY A 59 3.97 -10.38 6.90
N THR A 60 4.62 -10.29 5.73
CA THR A 60 5.76 -9.38 5.49
C THR A 60 5.37 -8.27 4.55
N VAL A 61 5.84 -7.06 4.84
CA VAL A 61 5.60 -5.87 4.01
C VAL A 61 6.89 -5.10 3.77
N ASP A 62 7.02 -4.57 2.57
CA ASP A 62 8.04 -3.61 2.14
C ASP A 62 7.43 -2.69 1.05
N GLU A 63 8.23 -1.82 0.43
CA GLU A 63 7.70 -0.99 -0.67
C GLU A 63 7.17 -1.79 -1.88
N LYS A 64 7.56 -3.06 -2.07
CA LYS A 64 7.04 -3.90 -3.16
C LYS A 64 5.59 -4.28 -2.93
N THR A 65 5.17 -4.38 -1.66
CA THR A 65 3.76 -4.56 -1.30
C THR A 65 2.90 -3.40 -1.81
N ASP A 66 3.34 -2.15 -1.66
CA ASP A 66 2.62 -0.98 -2.19
C ASP A 66 2.67 -0.92 -3.73
N ILE A 67 3.77 -1.37 -4.34
CA ILE A 67 3.88 -1.47 -5.80
C ILE A 67 2.87 -2.47 -6.37
N TYR A 68 2.68 -3.61 -5.70
CA TYR A 68 1.64 -4.57 -6.10
C TYR A 68 0.25 -3.95 -6.02
N ALA A 69 -0.09 -3.32 -4.89
CA ALA A 69 -1.38 -2.66 -4.68
C ALA A 69 -1.61 -1.53 -5.71
N PHE A 70 -0.58 -0.78 -6.06
CA PHE A 70 -0.62 0.21 -7.13
C PHE A 70 -0.92 -0.43 -8.50
N GLY A 71 -0.39 -1.62 -8.78
CA GLY A 71 -0.75 -2.37 -10.00
C GLY A 71 -2.24 -2.70 -10.07
N ILE A 72 -2.84 -3.11 -8.95
CA ILE A 72 -4.29 -3.36 -8.85
C ILE A 72 -5.08 -2.06 -9.03
N LEU A 73 -4.65 -0.96 -8.41
CA LEU A 73 -5.24 0.37 -8.61
C LEU A 73 -5.23 0.80 -10.09
N LEU A 74 -4.13 0.58 -10.81
CA LEU A 74 -4.08 0.88 -12.25
C LEU A 74 -5.08 0.05 -13.05
N LEU A 75 -5.21 -1.24 -12.74
CA LEU A 75 -6.20 -2.12 -13.39
C LEU A 75 -7.63 -1.64 -13.12
N GLU A 76 -7.92 -1.24 -11.89
CA GLU A 76 -9.23 -0.68 -11.52
C GLU A 76 -9.54 0.62 -12.27
N ILE A 77 -8.55 1.49 -12.48
CA ILE A 77 -8.73 2.76 -13.22
C ILE A 77 -9.05 2.54 -14.70
N ILE A 78 -8.47 1.51 -15.33
CA ILE A 78 -8.64 1.27 -16.77
C ILE A 78 -9.79 0.30 -17.12
N SER A 79 -10.43 -0.30 -16.12
CA SER A 79 -11.56 -1.22 -16.27
C SER A 79 -12.90 -0.49 -16.38
#